data_AF-A0A7Y9SJE0-F1
#
_entry.id   AF-A0A7Y9SJE0-F1
#
_cell.length_a   1.000
_cell.length_b   1.000
_cell.length_c   1.000
_cell.angle_alpha   90.00
_cell.angle_beta   90.00
_cell.angle_gamma   90.00
#
_symmetry.space_group_name_H-M   'P 1'
#
loop_
_entity.id
_entity.type
_entity.pdbx_description
1 polymer ?
#
loop_
_entity_poly.entity_id
_entity_poly.type
_entity_poly.pdbx_seq_one_letter_code
_entity_poly.pdbx_strand_id
1 'polypeptide(L)'
;MTATSTSRLLNLLSLLQTGREWPGSLLAERLGISPRTVRRDVDRLREMGYRIDATMGPIGGYKLDAGSELPPLLFDDDQVIALAIALQSATVSGVGIEEAALRALTTVRQVMPSRLRHRLTALDFTAIPGKIGGTTRGAVSPEVLVAVSSAVRAQHVLRFDHAGRPRRVEPHHLVVFEGRWYLVGWDLDRSDWRIYRVDRLAPRAPTGPRFTPRLIPGGDVASFVSGQFKGSKRGDSWPCVGKVILHLPARAVLPFAGDGVVEDLGDDRCSLEGGSWSWIALAASLNRFDTAIEVLHPAELAAAFGELAARNATTARSSRQQGVLVVISGLPGVGKSAVADEVARMLGAVHLSIDSVEEALLACGLQPGWTTGVAAYEAVRAAAEQNLRLGRTVIVDAVNDSEPARDTWRRASAATGTPLRFFVLDLADTAEHRRRIEGRARGLAHVGEPSWSDIRSRSEAFEPWQGPHERIDASATLAAVAASILHRLETAEPRTP
;
A
#
# COMPACT_ATOMS: atom_id res chain seq x y z
N MET A 1 3.47 64.77 2.07
CA MET A 1 3.65 64.49 3.51
C MET A 1 5.02 63.87 3.71
N THR A 2 5.96 64.59 4.29
CA THR A 2 7.33 64.11 4.50
C THR A 2 7.33 63.06 5.61
N ALA A 3 7.64 61.81 5.27
CA ALA A 3 7.81 60.74 6.25
C ALA A 3 8.89 61.12 7.28
N THR A 4 8.61 60.90 8.57
CA THR A 4 9.58 61.11 9.65
C THR A 4 10.83 60.26 9.43
N SER A 5 11.99 60.73 9.91
CA SER A 5 13.28 60.04 9.72
C SER A 5 13.25 58.57 10.14
N THR A 6 12.47 58.22 11.17
CA THR A 6 12.33 56.87 11.69
C THR A 6 11.48 55.97 10.79
N SER A 7 10.35 56.48 10.27
CA SER A 7 9.50 55.72 9.35
C SER A 7 10.24 55.39 8.05
N ARG A 8 11.07 56.32 7.57
CA ARG A 8 11.91 56.12 6.39
C ARG A 8 12.99 55.05 6.60
N LEU A 9 13.66 55.05 7.76
CA LEU A 9 14.64 54.01 8.14
C LEU A 9 14.02 52.62 8.20
N LEU A 10 12.82 52.50 8.78
CA LEU A 10 12.09 51.22 8.84
C LEU A 10 11.68 50.73 7.44
N ASN A 11 11.26 51.63 6.55
CA ASN A 11 10.95 51.29 5.16
C ASN A 11 12.19 50.85 4.38
N LEU A 12 13.33 51.51 4.58
CA LEU A 12 14.61 51.09 3.99
C LEU A 12 15.01 49.69 4.49
N LEU A 13 14.88 49.43 5.79
CA LEU A 13 15.15 48.10 6.38
C LEU A 13 14.23 47.02 5.79
N SER A 14 12.92 47.30 5.68
CA SER A 14 11.94 46.39 5.08
C SER A 14 12.30 46.01 3.63
N LEU A 15 12.76 46.97 2.83
CA LEU A 15 13.19 46.71 1.45
C LEU A 15 14.41 45.77 1.44
N LEU A 16 15.42 46.01 2.29
CA LEU A 16 16.63 45.20 2.36
C LEU A 16 16.37 43.78 2.90
N GLN A 17 15.34 43.56 3.71
CA GLN A 17 14.94 42.24 4.24
C GLN A 17 14.36 41.29 3.18
N THR A 18 14.08 41.77 1.97
CA THR A 18 13.60 40.91 0.87
C THR A 18 14.68 39.99 0.28
N GLY A 19 15.90 40.00 0.83
CA GLY A 19 16.99 39.07 0.51
C GLY A 19 17.72 39.33 -0.82
N ARG A 20 17.20 40.24 -1.65
CA ARG A 20 17.84 40.67 -2.90
C ARG A 20 18.81 41.83 -2.67
N GLU A 21 19.82 41.91 -3.53
CA GLU A 21 20.69 43.09 -3.62
C GLU A 21 19.95 44.24 -4.31
N TRP A 22 20.07 45.44 -3.74
CA TRP A 22 19.33 46.62 -4.18
C TRP A 22 20.24 47.73 -4.68
N PRO A 23 20.14 48.13 -5.96
CA PRO A 23 20.84 49.30 -6.45
C PRO A 23 20.46 50.56 -5.65
N GLY A 24 21.46 51.37 -5.27
CA GLY A 24 21.23 52.58 -4.46
C GLY A 24 20.30 53.60 -5.14
N SER A 25 20.32 53.67 -6.47
CA SER A 25 19.41 54.50 -7.27
C SER A 25 17.95 54.03 -7.19
N LEU A 26 17.71 52.72 -7.19
CA LEU A 26 16.37 52.14 -7.11
C LEU A 26 15.78 52.30 -5.70
N LEU A 27 16.60 52.20 -4.65
CA LEU A 27 16.19 52.52 -3.28
C LEU A 27 15.81 54.00 -3.14
N ALA A 28 16.60 54.89 -3.75
CA ALA A 28 16.35 56.33 -3.74
C ALA A 28 15.00 56.66 -4.41
N GLU A 29 14.73 56.06 -5.57
CA GLU A 29 13.47 56.21 -6.30
C GLU A 29 12.27 55.70 -5.47
N ARG A 30 12.35 54.47 -4.94
CA ARG A 30 11.25 53.87 -4.16
C ARG A 30 10.95 54.59 -2.85
N LEU A 31 11.97 55.15 -2.22
CA LEU A 31 11.84 55.89 -0.96
C LEU A 31 11.56 57.39 -1.20
N GLY A 32 11.57 57.86 -2.46
CA GLY A 32 11.35 59.26 -2.82
C GLY A 32 12.40 60.21 -2.26
N ILE A 33 13.66 59.77 -2.14
CA ILE A 33 14.77 60.52 -1.54
C ILE A 33 16.02 60.53 -2.42
N SER A 34 17.00 61.37 -2.06
CA SER A 34 18.27 61.42 -2.79
C SER A 34 19.14 60.17 -2.52
N PRO A 35 19.99 59.75 -3.47
CA PRO A 35 20.97 58.68 -3.23
C PRO A 35 21.92 58.95 -2.05
N ARG A 36 22.24 60.22 -1.79
CA ARG A 36 23.04 60.63 -0.61
C ARG A 36 22.30 60.36 0.70
N THR A 37 20.98 60.55 0.72
CA THR A 37 20.13 60.24 1.87
C THR A 37 20.03 58.74 2.10
N VAL A 38 19.94 57.94 1.03
CA VAL A 38 19.96 56.47 1.13
C VAL A 38 21.25 55.99 1.78
N ARG A 39 22.42 56.49 1.33
CA ARG A 39 23.71 56.13 1.93
C ARG A 39 23.77 56.48 3.41
N ARG A 40 23.30 57.68 3.79
CA ARG A 40 23.24 58.12 5.19
C ARG A 40 22.30 57.26 6.05
N ASP A 41 21.15 56.88 5.52
CA ASP A 41 20.21 56.01 6.23
C ASP A 41 20.74 54.57 6.33
N VAL A 42 21.46 54.06 5.32
CA VAL A 42 22.20 52.77 5.38
C VAL A 42 23.28 52.80 6.46
N ASP A 43 24.09 53.86 6.51
CA ASP A 43 25.14 53.99 7.53
C ASP A 43 24.53 54.06 8.93
N ARG A 44 23.37 54.71 9.08
CA ARG A 44 22.63 54.73 10.35
C ARG A 44 22.06 53.37 10.74
N LEU A 45 21.64 52.53 9.78
CA LEU A 45 21.29 51.14 10.06
C LEU A 45 22.53 50.34 10.49
N ARG A 46 23.70 50.56 9.87
CA ARG A 46 24.95 49.91 10.31
C ARG A 46 25.33 50.29 11.74
N GLU A 47 25.19 51.57 12.11
CA GLU A 47 25.38 52.05 13.49
C GLU A 47 24.43 51.36 14.50
N MET A 48 23.22 50.97 14.04
CA MET A 48 22.24 50.21 14.84
C MET A 48 22.50 48.70 14.86
N GLY A 49 23.62 48.22 14.30
CA GLY A 49 24.05 46.82 14.35
C GLY A 49 23.68 45.97 13.13
N TYR A 50 23.01 46.52 12.11
CA TYR A 50 22.68 45.77 10.90
C TYR A 50 23.91 45.62 9.98
N ARG A 51 24.27 44.39 9.62
CA ARG A 51 25.32 44.13 8.62
C ARG A 51 24.74 44.30 7.22
N ILE A 52 25.05 45.42 6.58
CA ILE A 52 24.64 45.72 5.20
C ILE A 52 25.89 45.74 4.34
N ASP A 53 26.00 44.78 3.42
CA ASP A 53 27.04 44.73 2.42
C ASP A 53 26.73 45.72 1.29
N ALA A 54 27.79 46.30 0.74
CA ALA A 54 27.69 47.18 -0.42
C ALA A 54 28.66 46.70 -1.50
N THR A 55 28.13 46.29 -2.64
CA THR A 55 28.94 45.95 -3.81
C THR A 55 29.23 47.22 -4.59
N MET A 56 30.49 47.50 -4.90
CA MET A 56 30.85 48.66 -5.73
C MET A 56 30.83 48.31 -7.23
N GLY A 57 30.24 49.17 -8.05
CA GLY A 57 30.19 49.03 -9.50
C GLY A 57 29.11 49.92 -10.14
N PRO A 58 28.97 49.91 -11.48
CA PRO A 58 27.97 50.72 -12.20
C PRO A 58 26.52 50.40 -11.80
N ILE A 59 26.28 49.17 -11.32
CA ILE A 59 25.00 48.67 -10.78
C ILE A 59 25.21 48.20 -9.33
N GLY A 60 26.15 48.81 -8.60
CA GLY A 60 26.42 48.44 -7.22
C GLY A 60 25.19 48.58 -6.32
N GLY A 61 24.99 47.64 -5.39
CA GLY A 61 23.80 47.59 -4.55
C GLY A 61 24.10 47.31 -3.08
N TYR A 62 23.06 47.48 -2.27
CA TYR A 62 23.05 47.18 -0.85
C TYR A 62 22.32 45.87 -0.61
N LYS A 63 22.85 45.01 0.25
CA LYS A 63 22.23 43.76 0.66
C LYS A 63 22.37 43.59 2.17
N LEU A 64 21.31 43.15 2.83
CA LEU A 64 21.40 42.76 4.24
C LEU A 64 22.07 41.38 4.33
N ASP A 65 23.18 41.30 5.06
CA ASP A 65 23.87 40.04 5.34
C ASP A 65 23.15 39.28 6.49
N ALA A 66 23.28 37.96 6.50
CA ALA A 66 22.75 37.11 7.57
C ALA A 66 23.66 37.26 8.81
N GLY A 67 23.37 38.28 9.64
CA GLY A 67 24.09 38.54 10.89
C GLY A 67 23.85 37.51 12.01
N SER A 68 24.65 37.61 13.07
CA SER A 68 24.61 36.75 14.28
C SER A 68 23.39 36.97 15.19
N GLU A 69 22.58 37.99 14.93
CA GLU A 69 21.34 38.30 15.65
C GLU A 69 20.18 38.42 14.66
N LEU A 70 18.99 38.02 15.11
CA LEU A 70 17.76 38.09 14.32
C LEU A 70 17.33 39.57 14.18
N PRO A 71 17.33 40.15 12.96
CA PRO A 71 16.86 41.51 12.77
C PRO A 71 15.35 41.61 13.07
N PRO A 72 14.79 42.79 13.41
CA PRO A 72 13.36 42.99 13.60
C PRO A 72 12.58 42.60 12.34
N LEU A 73 11.84 41.50 12.41
CA LEU A 73 11.07 40.97 11.30
C LEU A 73 9.73 41.70 11.18
N LEU A 74 9.38 42.11 9.97
CA LEU A 74 8.04 42.57 9.64
C LEU A 74 7.22 41.37 9.18
N PHE A 75 6.12 41.11 9.87
CA PHE A 75 5.18 40.06 9.52
C PHE A 75 3.86 40.70 9.06
N ASP A 76 3.25 40.13 8.03
CA ASP A 76 1.86 40.43 7.69
C ASP A 76 0.87 39.72 8.65
N ASP A 77 -0.41 40.03 8.49
CA ASP A 77 -1.47 39.50 9.36
C ASP A 77 -1.54 37.96 9.39
N ASP A 78 -1.34 37.32 8.23
CA ASP A 78 -1.45 35.87 8.09
C ASP A 78 -0.20 35.17 8.64
N GLN A 79 0.97 35.76 8.41
CA GLN A 79 2.26 35.31 8.95
C GLN A 79 2.28 35.36 10.48
N VAL A 80 1.74 36.42 11.10
CA VAL A 80 1.65 36.53 12.57
C VAL A 80 0.76 35.43 13.16
N ILE A 81 -0.38 35.14 12.51
CA ILE A 81 -1.29 34.07 12.95
C ILE A 81 -0.61 32.71 12.81
N ALA A 82 0.04 32.44 11.69
CA ALA A 82 0.77 31.18 11.45
C ALA A 82 1.89 30.97 12.48
N LEU A 83 2.67 32.00 12.77
CA LEU A 83 3.73 31.96 13.77
C LEU A 83 3.16 31.67 15.17
N ALA A 84 2.05 32.32 15.54
CA ALA A 84 1.42 32.09 16.83
C ALA A 84 0.89 30.64 16.98
N ILE A 85 0.28 30.07 15.93
CA ILE A 85 -0.16 28.68 15.90
C ILE A 85 1.03 27.71 16.02
N ALA A 86 2.12 27.99 15.30
CA ALA A 86 3.33 27.18 15.35
C ALA A 86 3.96 27.17 16.75
N LEU A 87 4.05 28.36 17.38
CA LEU A 87 4.57 28.49 18.75
C LEU A 87 3.66 27.81 19.77
N GLN A 88 2.34 27.91 19.64
CA GLN A 88 1.36 27.22 20.50
C GLN A 88 1.39 25.70 20.31
N SER A 89 1.74 25.20 19.12
CA SER A 89 1.88 23.76 18.86
C SER A 89 3.23 23.22 19.38
N ALA A 90 4.28 24.05 19.39
CA ALA A 90 5.61 23.68 19.86
C ALA A 90 5.68 23.47 21.38
N THR A 91 4.73 24.01 22.16
CA THR A 91 4.67 23.78 23.62
C THR A 91 4.23 22.36 24.00
N VAL A 92 3.72 21.60 23.04
CA VAL A 92 3.19 20.23 23.23
C VAL A 92 3.93 19.19 22.38
N SER A 93 5.05 19.57 21.76
CA SER A 93 5.83 18.69 20.88
C SER A 93 6.87 17.83 21.61
N GLY A 94 7.24 18.16 22.87
CA GLY A 94 8.20 17.41 23.68
C GLY A 94 9.66 17.56 23.23
N VAL A 95 9.99 18.63 22.49
CA VAL A 95 11.30 18.86 21.88
C VAL A 95 12.23 19.69 22.79
N GLY A 96 11.82 20.00 24.04
CA GLY A 96 12.65 20.76 24.98
C GLY A 96 12.74 22.26 24.67
N ILE A 97 11.86 22.75 23.80
CA ILE A 97 11.75 24.16 23.37
C ILE A 97 10.50 24.85 23.93
N GLU A 98 9.78 24.20 24.84
CA GLU A 98 8.45 24.61 25.30
C GLU A 98 8.50 26.00 25.95
N GLU A 99 9.46 26.22 26.85
CA GLU A 99 9.64 27.53 27.49
C GLU A 99 10.05 28.63 26.49
N ALA A 100 10.91 28.29 25.52
CA ALA A 100 11.35 29.23 24.50
C ALA A 100 10.18 29.63 23.58
N ALA A 101 9.34 28.66 23.21
CA ALA A 101 8.13 28.88 22.42
C ALA A 101 7.10 29.74 23.19
N LEU A 102 6.91 29.48 24.49
CA LEU A 102 6.05 30.29 25.36
C LEU A 102 6.54 31.74 25.44
N ARG A 103 7.85 31.95 25.68
CA ARG A 103 8.44 33.29 25.72
C ARG A 103 8.26 34.02 24.39
N ALA A 104 8.55 33.36 23.27
CA ALA A 104 8.35 33.93 21.93
C ALA A 104 6.88 34.30 21.70
N LEU A 105 5.93 33.43 22.06
CA LEU A 105 4.50 33.71 21.91
C LEU A 105 4.06 34.93 22.72
N THR A 106 4.56 35.07 23.96
CA THR A 106 4.31 36.26 24.78
C THR A 106 4.87 37.52 24.12
N THR A 107 6.08 37.49 23.58
CA THR A 107 6.68 38.62 22.86
C THR A 107 5.85 39.03 21.65
N VAL A 108 5.43 38.07 20.81
CA VAL A 108 4.59 38.36 19.64
C VAL A 108 3.24 38.95 20.10
N ARG A 109 2.63 38.42 21.16
CA ARG A 109 1.36 38.94 21.70
C ARG A 109 1.45 40.39 22.18
N GLN A 110 2.58 40.82 22.73
CA GLN A 110 2.76 42.19 23.22
C GLN A 110 2.76 43.22 22.08
N VAL A 111 3.29 42.87 20.91
CA VAL A 111 3.44 43.79 19.78
C VAL A 111 2.30 43.72 18.76
N MET A 112 1.40 42.74 18.88
CA MET A 112 0.26 42.58 17.97
C MET A 112 -0.78 43.71 18.07
N PRO A 113 -1.32 44.22 16.94
CA PRO A 113 -2.52 45.05 16.90
C PRO A 113 -3.72 44.39 17.61
N SER A 114 -4.62 45.20 18.18
CA SER A 114 -5.80 44.71 18.93
C SER A 114 -6.63 43.71 18.13
N ARG A 115 -6.87 43.97 16.84
CA ARG A 115 -7.61 43.07 15.95
C ARG A 115 -6.98 41.67 15.84
N LEU A 116 -5.65 41.57 15.72
CA LEU A 116 -4.94 40.30 15.64
C LEU A 116 -4.89 39.60 17.00
N ARG A 117 -4.69 40.35 18.09
CA ARG A 117 -4.81 39.82 19.45
C ARG A 117 -6.17 39.22 19.70
N HIS A 118 -7.25 39.88 19.27
CA HIS A 118 -8.60 39.34 19.41
C HIS A 118 -8.81 38.07 18.56
N ARG A 119 -8.33 38.03 17.31
CA ARG A 119 -8.37 36.82 16.46
C ARG A 119 -7.61 35.65 17.10
N LEU A 120 -6.41 35.89 17.63
CA LEU A 120 -5.62 34.85 18.29
C LEU A 120 -6.22 34.44 19.64
N THR A 121 -6.75 35.37 20.43
CA THR A 121 -7.43 35.05 21.69
C THR A 121 -8.74 34.30 21.44
N ALA A 122 -9.35 34.48 20.27
CA ALA A 122 -10.49 33.70 19.85
C ALA A 122 -10.10 32.28 19.41
N LEU A 123 -8.84 32.04 19.03
CA LEU A 123 -8.31 30.74 18.64
C LEU A 123 -7.82 29.97 19.88
N ASP A 124 -8.57 28.96 20.28
CA ASP A 124 -8.27 28.06 21.38
C ASP A 124 -8.36 26.63 20.86
N PHE A 125 -7.29 25.85 21.02
CA PHE A 125 -7.22 24.49 20.50
C PHE A 125 -6.34 23.58 21.34
N THR A 126 -6.63 22.28 21.29
CA THR A 126 -5.85 21.24 21.94
C THR A 126 -5.05 20.47 20.88
N ALA A 127 -3.72 20.49 20.98
CA ALA A 127 -2.87 19.63 20.15
C ALA A 127 -2.68 18.28 20.85
N ILE A 128 -2.90 17.20 20.10
CA ILE A 128 -2.83 15.83 20.58
C ILE A 128 -1.58 15.19 19.95
N PRO A 129 -0.68 14.58 20.75
CA PRO A 129 0.50 13.88 20.23
C PRO A 129 0.12 12.77 19.25
N GLY A 130 0.83 12.66 18.13
CA GLY A 130 0.63 11.61 17.12
C GLY A 130 1.81 11.54 16.14
N LYS A 131 2.00 10.40 15.48
CA LYS A 131 3.07 10.25 14.47
C LYS A 131 2.75 11.16 13.28
N ILE A 132 3.62 12.14 13.00
CA ILE A 132 3.50 12.99 11.81
C ILE A 132 3.91 12.16 10.58
N GLY A 133 3.00 11.30 10.10
CA GLY A 133 3.12 10.63 8.81
C GLY A 133 2.82 11.62 7.69
N GLY A 134 3.75 11.75 6.74
CA GLY A 134 3.74 12.76 5.67
C GLY A 134 2.54 12.70 4.73
N THR A 135 1.38 13.18 5.18
CA THR A 135 0.22 13.45 4.32
C THR A 135 0.12 14.94 4.04
N THR A 136 -0.28 15.27 2.81
CA THR A 136 -0.59 16.63 2.36
C THR A 136 -1.51 17.31 3.37
N ARG A 137 -1.02 18.37 4.02
CA ARG A 137 -1.81 19.21 4.93
C ARG A 137 -2.96 19.79 4.13
N GLY A 138 -4.20 19.40 4.42
CA GLY A 138 -5.36 20.09 3.90
C GLY A 138 -5.30 21.54 4.41
N ALA A 139 -5.18 22.51 3.50
CA ALA A 139 -5.12 23.92 3.87
C ALA A 139 -6.47 24.31 4.49
N VAL A 140 -6.47 24.61 5.79
CA VAL A 140 -7.63 25.18 6.49
C VAL A 140 -7.44 26.69 6.48
N SER A 141 -8.45 27.44 6.06
CA SER A 141 -8.37 28.90 6.12
C SER A 141 -8.43 29.39 7.58
N PRO A 142 -7.63 30.41 7.94
CA PRO A 142 -7.67 31.00 9.29
C PRO A 142 -9.06 31.48 9.70
N GLU A 143 -9.88 31.93 8.75
CA GLU A 143 -11.26 32.38 8.99
C GLU A 143 -12.14 31.26 9.56
N VAL A 144 -12.01 30.04 9.03
CA VAL A 144 -12.80 28.89 9.49
C VAL A 144 -12.36 28.49 10.90
N LEU A 145 -11.06 28.47 11.18
CA LEU A 145 -10.54 28.18 12.52
C LEU A 145 -11.05 29.17 13.56
N VAL A 146 -10.98 30.46 13.25
CA VAL A 146 -11.50 31.53 14.12
C VAL A 146 -13.01 31.40 14.32
N ALA A 147 -13.78 31.12 13.26
CA ALA A 147 -15.22 30.96 13.35
C ALA A 147 -15.63 29.78 14.26
N VAL A 148 -14.98 28.63 14.08
CA VAL A 148 -15.22 27.43 14.90
C VAL A 148 -14.84 27.69 16.35
N SER A 149 -13.64 28.23 16.60
CA SER A 149 -13.14 28.49 17.94
C SER A 149 -13.97 29.55 18.68
N SER A 150 -14.45 30.57 17.96
CA SER A 150 -15.37 31.56 18.51
C SER A 150 -16.70 30.92 18.94
N ALA A 151 -17.23 29.97 18.16
CA ALA A 151 -18.47 29.26 18.50
C ALA A 151 -18.30 28.32 19.71
N VAL A 152 -17.15 27.63 19.82
CA VAL A 152 -16.77 26.84 21.01
C VAL A 152 -16.78 27.74 22.24
N ARG A 153 -16.05 28.86 22.18
CA ARG A 153 -15.91 29.78 23.32
C ARG A 153 -17.22 30.46 23.72
N ALA A 154 -18.04 30.83 22.74
CA ALA A 154 -19.35 31.44 22.98
C ALA A 154 -20.42 30.42 23.42
N GLN A 155 -20.10 29.12 23.36
CA GLN A 155 -21.03 28.01 23.59
C GLN A 155 -22.29 28.15 22.73
N HIS A 156 -22.10 28.52 21.45
CA HIS A 156 -23.17 28.64 20.47
C HIS A 156 -23.20 27.41 19.57
N VAL A 157 -24.40 26.93 19.24
CA VAL A 157 -24.59 25.89 18.22
C VAL A 157 -23.97 26.38 16.90
N LEU A 158 -23.02 25.62 16.36
CA LEU A 158 -22.37 25.92 15.10
C LEU A 158 -23.17 25.28 13.96
N ARG A 159 -23.53 26.08 12.96
CA ARG A 159 -24.17 25.65 11.72
C ARG A 159 -23.12 25.64 10.62
N PHE A 160 -23.02 24.55 9.87
CA PHE A 160 -22.06 24.44 8.77
C PHE A 160 -22.50 23.41 7.74
N ASP A 161 -21.91 23.46 6.54
CA ASP A 161 -21.93 22.33 5.62
C ASP A 161 -20.68 21.47 5.83
N HIS A 162 -20.89 20.16 5.77
CA HIS A 162 -19.81 19.17 5.79
C HIS A 162 -19.98 18.20 4.63
N ALA A 163 -19.01 18.21 3.69
CA ALA A 163 -19.10 17.47 2.44
C ALA A 163 -20.44 17.66 1.71
N GLY A 164 -20.91 18.92 1.64
CA GLY A 164 -22.15 19.32 0.96
C GLY A 164 -23.45 19.03 1.72
N ARG A 165 -23.39 18.56 2.96
CA ARG A 165 -24.59 18.32 3.79
C ARG A 165 -24.63 19.27 4.99
N PRO A 166 -25.77 19.94 5.26
CA PRO A 166 -25.89 20.84 6.41
C PRO A 166 -25.86 20.04 7.71
N ARG A 167 -25.26 20.64 8.74
CA ARG A 167 -25.13 20.10 10.10
C ARG A 167 -25.35 21.20 11.12
N ARG A 168 -25.88 20.79 12.28
CA ARG A 168 -25.96 21.61 13.49
C ARG A 168 -25.30 20.86 14.62
N VAL A 169 -24.28 21.46 15.20
CA VAL A 169 -23.44 20.81 16.21
C VAL A 169 -23.29 21.76 17.39
N GLU A 170 -23.31 21.22 18.61
CA GLU A 170 -22.83 21.92 19.80
C GLU A 170 -21.29 21.77 19.84
N PRO A 171 -20.50 22.79 19.43
CA PRO A 171 -19.06 22.66 19.30
C PRO A 171 -18.37 22.68 20.66
N HIS A 172 -17.54 21.67 20.94
CA HIS A 172 -16.91 21.48 22.24
C HIS A 172 -15.41 21.78 22.24
N HIS A 173 -14.69 21.24 21.26
CA HIS A 173 -13.25 21.43 21.17
C HIS A 173 -12.82 21.56 19.72
N LEU A 174 -11.86 22.45 19.47
CA LEU A 174 -11.05 22.46 18.27
C LEU A 174 -9.74 21.74 18.58
N VAL A 175 -9.40 20.71 17.82
CA VAL A 175 -8.22 19.87 18.09
C VAL A 175 -7.33 19.73 16.86
N VAL A 176 -6.03 19.58 17.09
CA VAL A 176 -5.07 19.17 16.06
C VAL A 176 -4.58 17.76 16.38
N PHE A 177 -4.79 16.83 15.46
CA PHE A 177 -4.36 15.44 15.58
C PHE A 177 -3.74 14.95 14.27
N GLU A 178 -2.56 14.33 14.33
CA GLU A 178 -1.78 13.88 13.15
C GLU A 178 -1.68 14.94 12.02
N GLY A 179 -1.49 16.20 12.40
CA GLY A 179 -1.33 17.32 11.45
C GLY A 179 -2.62 17.80 10.78
N ARG A 180 -3.80 17.38 11.26
CA ARG A 180 -5.12 17.80 10.75
C ARG A 180 -5.96 18.43 11.85
N TRP A 181 -6.79 19.39 11.46
CA TRP A 181 -7.72 20.09 12.36
C TRP A 181 -9.08 19.39 12.41
N TYR A 182 -9.58 19.17 13.62
CA TYR A 182 -10.88 18.57 13.86
C TYR A 182 -11.73 19.38 14.83
N LEU A 183 -13.02 19.46 14.57
CA LEU A 183 -14.04 19.92 15.50
C LEU A 183 -14.66 18.72 16.20
N VAL A 184 -14.54 18.66 17.52
CA VAL A 184 -15.27 17.73 18.37
C VAL A 184 -16.54 18.42 18.84
N GLY A 185 -17.69 17.78 18.66
CA GLY A 185 -18.95 18.31 19.13
C GLY A 185 -20.10 17.31 19.12
N TRP A 186 -21.21 17.69 19.73
CA TRP A 186 -22.43 16.88 19.77
C TRP A 186 -23.30 17.21 18.54
N ASP A 187 -23.51 16.22 17.66
CA ASP A 187 -24.35 16.35 16.47
C ASP A 187 -25.82 16.29 16.88
N LEU A 188 -26.55 17.40 16.69
CA LEU A 188 -27.96 17.50 17.08
C LEU A 188 -28.88 16.63 16.21
N ASP A 189 -28.51 16.40 14.95
CA ASP A 189 -29.31 15.60 14.03
C ASP A 189 -29.08 14.09 14.26
N ARG A 190 -27.91 13.71 14.80
CA ARG A 190 -27.58 12.31 15.13
C ARG A 190 -27.69 11.95 16.60
N SER A 191 -27.83 12.93 17.48
CA SER A 191 -27.83 12.74 18.94
C SER A 191 -26.62 11.94 19.42
N ASP A 192 -25.43 12.30 18.94
CA ASP A 192 -24.19 11.56 19.21
C ASP A 192 -22.96 12.47 19.09
N TRP A 193 -21.87 12.09 19.78
CA TRP A 193 -20.59 12.78 19.66
C TRP A 193 -19.95 12.50 18.30
N ARG A 194 -19.45 13.55 17.64
CA ARG A 194 -18.83 13.45 16.33
C ARG A 194 -17.58 14.31 16.23
N ILE A 195 -16.66 13.84 15.40
CA ILE A 195 -15.43 14.51 15.05
C ILE A 195 -15.51 14.90 13.58
N TYR A 196 -15.45 16.20 13.27
CA TYR A 196 -15.51 16.73 11.90
C TYR A 196 -14.18 17.29 11.50
N ARG A 197 -13.71 16.90 10.32
CA ARG A 197 -12.56 17.52 9.67
C ARG A 197 -12.84 18.97 9.31
N VAL A 198 -12.03 19.89 9.84
CA VAL A 198 -12.24 21.35 9.68
C VAL A 198 -11.96 21.82 8.26
N ASP A 199 -11.03 21.17 7.55
CA ASP A 199 -10.77 21.42 6.13
C ASP A 199 -11.97 21.09 5.21
N ARG A 200 -13.01 20.43 5.75
CA ARG A 200 -14.25 20.10 5.04
C ARG A 200 -15.46 20.86 5.58
N LEU A 201 -15.26 21.84 6.46
CA LEU A 201 -16.31 22.66 7.05
C LEU A 201 -16.48 23.96 6.26
N ALA A 202 -17.73 24.30 5.95
CA ALA A 202 -18.13 25.64 5.53
C ALA A 202 -19.10 26.24 6.57
N PRO A 203 -18.61 27.08 7.51
CA PRO A 203 -19.45 27.70 8.53
C PRO A 203 -20.56 28.57 7.93
N ARG A 204 -21.74 28.53 8.55
CA ARG A 204 -22.91 29.34 8.17
C ARG A 204 -23.24 30.31 9.30
N ALA A 205 -23.23 31.61 9.00
CA ALA A 205 -23.72 32.64 9.90
C ALA A 205 -25.23 32.90 9.69
N PRO A 206 -25.98 33.29 10.73
CA PRO A 206 -25.58 33.37 12.14
C PRO A 206 -25.47 31.99 12.80
N THR A 207 -24.72 31.90 13.91
CA THR A 207 -24.71 30.73 14.78
C THR A 207 -26.10 30.50 15.39
N GLY A 208 -26.36 29.27 15.85
CA GLY A 208 -27.55 28.93 16.60
C GLY A 208 -27.51 29.40 18.06
N PRO A 209 -28.46 28.94 18.89
CA PRO A 209 -28.60 29.36 20.28
C PRO A 209 -27.42 28.92 21.16
N ARG A 210 -27.34 29.50 22.37
CA ARG A 210 -26.44 29.01 23.42
C ARG A 210 -26.83 27.61 23.88
N PHE A 211 -25.84 26.80 24.21
CA PHE A 211 -26.01 25.49 24.82
C PHE A 211 -25.19 25.39 26.11
N THR A 212 -25.57 24.47 26.99
CA THR A 212 -24.76 24.14 28.17
C THR A 212 -23.80 23.02 27.79
N PRO A 213 -22.47 23.18 28.01
CA PRO A 213 -21.52 22.15 27.63
C PRO A 213 -21.83 20.79 28.28
N ARG A 214 -21.94 19.76 27.44
CA ARG A 214 -21.93 18.34 27.82
C ARG A 214 -20.55 17.89 28.27
N LEU A 215 -20.54 16.90 29.17
CA LEU A 215 -19.31 16.20 29.55
C LEU A 215 -18.87 15.28 28.42
N ILE A 216 -17.60 15.40 28.02
CA ILE A 216 -17.02 14.55 26.99
C ILE A 216 -16.86 13.11 27.52
N PRO A 217 -17.18 12.07 26.72
CA PRO A 217 -16.99 10.69 27.16
C PRO A 217 -15.52 10.41 27.48
N GLY A 218 -15.26 9.85 28.66
CA GLY A 218 -13.89 9.63 29.15
C GLY A 218 -13.25 10.83 29.85
N GLY A 219 -13.92 11.98 29.94
CA GLY A 219 -13.51 13.14 30.75
C GLY A 219 -12.45 14.05 30.13
N ASP A 220 -11.68 13.57 29.16
CA ASP A 220 -10.62 14.33 28.48
C ASP A 220 -10.75 14.24 26.94
N VAL A 221 -10.50 15.37 26.26
CA VAL A 221 -10.64 15.47 24.80
C VAL A 221 -9.55 14.72 24.05
N ALA A 222 -8.32 14.71 24.57
CA ALA A 222 -7.23 13.97 23.93
C ALA A 222 -7.55 12.48 23.93
N SER A 223 -7.98 11.96 25.08
CA SER A 223 -8.39 10.57 25.28
C SER A 223 -9.60 10.18 24.42
N PHE A 224 -10.60 11.05 24.33
CA PHE A 224 -11.79 10.83 23.49
C PHE A 224 -11.42 10.74 22.00
N VAL A 225 -10.63 11.69 21.50
CA VAL A 225 -10.24 11.76 20.09
C VAL A 225 -9.36 10.56 19.73
N SER A 226 -8.32 10.29 20.51
CA SER A 226 -7.45 9.11 20.31
C SER A 226 -8.27 7.81 20.32
N GLY A 227 -9.18 7.66 21.28
CA GLY A 227 -10.09 6.51 21.36
C GLY A 227 -10.97 6.34 20.12
N GLN A 228 -11.57 7.41 19.60
CA GLN A 228 -12.38 7.37 18.39
C GLN A 228 -11.56 6.93 17.15
N PHE A 229 -10.34 7.44 16.99
CA PHE A 229 -9.45 7.00 15.90
C PHE A 229 -8.95 5.56 16.08
N LYS A 230 -8.88 5.07 17.32
CA LYS A 230 -8.62 3.66 17.63
C LYS A 230 -9.85 2.74 17.46
N GLY A 231 -11.02 3.30 17.12
CA GLY A 231 -12.28 2.56 17.02
C GLY A 231 -12.93 2.22 18.37
N SER A 232 -12.46 2.83 19.46
CA SER A 232 -12.98 2.64 20.81
C SER A 232 -14.09 3.63 21.14
N LYS A 233 -15.12 3.12 21.83
CA LYS A 233 -16.23 3.92 22.37
C LYS A 233 -16.07 4.27 23.85
N ARG A 234 -15.05 3.73 24.54
CA ARG A 234 -14.92 3.78 26.01
C ARG A 234 -13.63 4.41 26.53
N GLY A 235 -12.76 4.92 25.65
CA GLY A 235 -11.52 5.62 26.03
C GLY A 235 -10.38 5.41 25.04
N ASP A 236 -9.20 5.90 25.38
CA ASP A 236 -7.96 5.77 24.58
C ASP A 236 -7.30 4.39 24.72
N SER A 237 -8.05 3.35 24.37
CA SER A 237 -7.59 1.98 24.38
C SER A 237 -7.96 1.30 23.06
N TRP A 238 -7.11 0.40 22.58
CA TRP A 238 -7.48 -0.43 21.45
C TRP A 238 -8.61 -1.40 21.83
N PRO A 239 -9.65 -1.56 21.00
CA PRO A 239 -10.69 -2.58 21.22
C PRO A 239 -10.15 -4.01 21.25
N CYS A 240 -9.09 -4.27 20.47
CA CYS A 240 -8.42 -5.56 20.39
C CYS A 240 -6.96 -5.37 20.79
N VAL A 241 -6.53 -6.00 21.88
CA VAL A 241 -5.14 -5.99 22.36
C VAL A 241 -4.66 -7.43 22.43
N GLY A 242 -3.46 -7.70 21.94
CA GLY A 242 -2.85 -9.03 22.01
C GLY A 242 -1.34 -8.98 22.10
N LYS A 243 -0.78 -10.03 22.65
CA LYS A 243 0.66 -10.20 22.85
C LYS A 243 1.15 -11.41 22.07
N VAL A 244 2.27 -11.22 21.37
CA VAL A 244 2.93 -12.26 20.57
C VAL A 244 4.42 -12.32 20.87
N ILE A 245 5.05 -13.44 20.55
CA ILE A 245 6.50 -13.55 20.44
C ILE A 245 6.86 -13.47 18.96
N LEU A 246 7.84 -12.62 18.65
CA LEU A 246 8.48 -12.52 17.35
C LEU A 246 9.89 -13.14 17.44
N HIS A 247 10.27 -13.94 16.45
CA HIS A 247 11.63 -14.47 16.33
C HIS A 247 12.55 -13.43 15.67
N LEU A 248 12.64 -12.26 16.31
CA LEU A 248 13.51 -11.15 15.96
C LEU A 248 14.01 -10.47 17.24
N PRO A 249 15.21 -9.86 17.23
CA PRO A 249 15.69 -9.08 18.37
C PRO A 249 14.86 -7.80 18.55
N ALA A 250 14.66 -7.37 19.79
CA ALA A 250 13.84 -6.20 20.13
C ALA A 250 14.23 -4.93 19.35
N ARG A 251 15.54 -4.72 19.11
CA ARG A 251 16.08 -3.59 18.33
C ARG A 251 15.55 -3.51 16.89
N ALA A 252 15.21 -4.65 16.27
CA ALA A 252 14.66 -4.69 14.92
C ALA A 252 13.15 -4.39 14.90
N VAL A 253 12.45 -4.70 15.99
CA VAL A 253 11.00 -4.56 16.11
C VAL A 253 10.60 -3.15 16.58
N LEU A 254 11.32 -2.61 17.57
CA LEU A 254 11.03 -1.33 18.24
C LEU A 254 10.72 -0.14 17.28
N PRO A 255 11.50 0.12 16.21
CA PRO A 255 11.23 1.25 15.32
C PRO A 255 9.86 1.18 14.64
N PHE A 256 9.35 -0.03 14.44
CA PHE A 256 8.09 -0.29 13.76
C PHE A 256 6.97 -0.70 14.70
N ALA A 257 7.19 -0.78 16.02
CA ALA A 257 6.22 -1.26 17.00
C ALA A 257 4.98 -0.35 17.13
N GLY A 258 5.06 0.91 16.68
CA GLY A 258 3.93 1.83 16.79
C GLY A 258 3.80 2.38 18.20
N ASP A 259 2.63 2.21 18.79
CA ASP A 259 2.32 2.40 20.21
C ASP A 259 2.34 1.09 21.00
N GLY A 260 2.81 -0.01 20.40
CA GLY A 260 2.97 -1.30 21.06
C GLY A 260 4.19 -1.36 21.99
N VAL A 261 4.12 -2.23 22.99
CA VAL A 261 5.16 -2.46 23.99
C VAL A 261 6.02 -3.65 23.55
N VAL A 262 7.33 -3.43 23.42
CA VAL A 262 8.29 -4.48 23.10
C VAL A 262 9.09 -4.82 24.34
N GLU A 263 9.15 -6.10 24.69
CA GLU A 263 10.02 -6.62 25.75
C GLU A 263 11.07 -7.53 25.12
N ASP A 264 12.35 -7.28 25.42
CA ASP A 264 13.44 -8.15 25.00
C ASP A 264 13.40 -9.45 25.82
N LEU A 265 13.37 -10.59 25.12
CA LEU A 265 13.34 -11.92 25.76
C LEU A 265 14.70 -12.63 25.67
N GLY A 266 15.71 -12.02 25.05
CA GLY A 266 16.97 -12.69 24.72
C GLY A 266 16.85 -13.64 23.52
N ASP A 267 17.94 -14.30 23.15
CA ASP A 267 18.01 -15.30 22.06
C ASP A 267 17.43 -14.85 20.71
N ASP A 268 17.64 -13.57 20.34
CA ASP A 268 17.06 -12.95 19.15
C ASP A 268 15.52 -13.10 19.06
N ARG A 269 14.85 -13.05 20.22
CA ARG A 269 13.39 -13.02 20.36
C ARG A 269 12.96 -11.82 21.18
N CYS A 270 11.77 -11.33 20.90
CA CYS A 270 11.10 -10.33 21.74
C CYS A 270 9.61 -10.60 21.81
N SER A 271 8.97 -10.16 22.89
CA SER A 271 7.51 -10.05 22.90
C SER A 271 7.08 -8.69 22.37
N LEU A 272 5.94 -8.66 21.68
CA LEU A 272 5.26 -7.43 21.27
C LEU A 272 3.81 -7.51 21.72
N GLU A 273 3.41 -6.60 22.59
CA GLU A 273 2.01 -6.33 22.90
C GLU A 273 1.54 -5.12 22.09
N GLY A 274 0.52 -5.34 21.26
CA GLY A 274 0.00 -4.32 20.37
C GLY A 274 -1.52 -4.34 20.33
N GLY A 275 -2.11 -3.30 19.77
CA GLY A 275 -3.55 -3.21 19.62
C GLY A 275 -4.00 -2.71 18.25
N SER A 276 -5.27 -2.96 17.96
CA SER A 276 -5.94 -2.50 16.74
C SER A 276 -7.46 -2.39 16.94
N TRP A 277 -8.16 -1.85 15.94
CA TRP A 277 -9.62 -1.73 15.93
C TRP A 277 -10.34 -3.05 15.59
N SER A 278 -9.60 -4.07 15.14
CA SER A 278 -10.12 -5.43 14.91
C SER A 278 -9.00 -6.48 15.02
N TRP A 279 -9.35 -7.73 15.35
CA TRP A 279 -8.38 -8.83 15.45
C TRP A 279 -7.64 -9.11 14.13
N ILE A 280 -8.33 -9.04 12.99
CA ILE A 280 -7.71 -9.24 11.66
C ILE A 280 -6.69 -8.13 11.36
N ALA A 281 -7.02 -6.88 11.69
CA ALA A 281 -6.09 -5.77 11.49
C ALA A 281 -4.87 -5.90 12.40
N LEU A 282 -5.03 -6.38 13.63
CA LEU A 282 -3.91 -6.68 14.53
C LEU A 282 -3.03 -7.80 13.95
N ALA A 283 -3.60 -8.92 13.51
CA ALA A 283 -2.85 -10.01 12.90
C ALA A 283 -2.09 -9.57 11.63
N ALA A 284 -2.72 -8.78 10.76
CA ALA A 284 -2.06 -8.22 9.56
C ALA A 284 -0.94 -7.24 9.93
N SER A 285 -1.16 -6.38 10.92
CA SER A 285 -0.17 -5.44 11.47
C SER A 285 1.06 -6.18 11.98
N LEU A 286 0.89 -7.30 12.68
CA LEU A 286 1.96 -8.13 13.21
C LEU A 286 2.71 -8.92 12.12
N ASN A 287 2.03 -9.36 11.05
CA ASN A 287 2.69 -10.05 9.93
C ASN A 287 3.71 -9.19 9.17
N ARG A 288 3.71 -7.85 9.35
CA ARG A 288 4.71 -6.97 8.70
C ARG A 288 6.15 -7.26 9.10
N PHE A 289 6.36 -7.92 10.24
CA PHE A 289 7.68 -8.21 10.77
C PHE A 289 8.37 -9.39 10.07
N ASP A 290 7.69 -10.07 9.14
CA ASP A 290 8.28 -11.10 8.27
C ASP A 290 9.06 -12.18 9.04
N THR A 291 8.46 -12.68 10.11
CA THR A 291 9.03 -13.72 10.97
C THR A 291 7.93 -14.65 11.45
N ALA A 292 8.31 -15.81 11.99
CA ALA A 292 7.37 -16.66 12.69
C ALA A 292 6.79 -15.90 13.90
N ILE A 293 5.51 -16.15 14.19
CA ILE A 293 4.78 -15.44 15.26
C ILE A 293 4.12 -16.48 16.15
N GLU A 294 4.43 -16.45 17.44
CA GLU A 294 3.74 -17.25 18.46
C GLU A 294 2.73 -16.35 19.19
N VAL A 295 1.45 -16.68 19.14
CA VAL A 295 0.41 -15.91 19.85
C VAL A 295 0.37 -16.34 21.31
N LEU A 296 0.58 -15.40 22.24
CA LEU A 296 0.45 -15.66 23.68
C LEU A 296 -1.00 -15.48 24.13
N HIS A 297 -1.62 -14.35 23.78
CA HIS A 297 -3.03 -14.08 24.05
C HIS A 297 -3.56 -12.92 23.20
N PRO A 298 -4.89 -12.81 23.05
CA PRO A 298 -5.90 -13.81 23.42
C PRO A 298 -6.17 -14.80 22.26
N ALA A 299 -7.02 -15.81 22.48
CA ALA A 299 -7.30 -16.85 21.49
C ALA A 299 -7.94 -16.30 20.20
N GLU A 300 -8.66 -15.18 20.31
CA GLU A 300 -9.25 -14.46 19.19
C GLU A 300 -8.20 -13.94 18.21
N LEU A 301 -7.00 -13.58 18.70
CA LEU A 301 -5.90 -13.18 17.84
C LEU A 301 -5.37 -14.38 17.03
N ALA A 302 -5.24 -15.56 17.66
CA ALA A 302 -4.85 -16.78 16.97
C ALA A 302 -5.88 -17.18 15.89
N ALA A 303 -7.18 -17.08 16.20
CA ALA A 303 -8.25 -17.31 15.24
C ALA A 303 -8.16 -16.33 14.04
N ALA A 304 -7.83 -15.06 14.30
CA ALA A 304 -7.65 -14.06 13.26
C ALA A 304 -6.46 -14.34 12.33
N PHE A 305 -5.35 -14.88 12.85
CA PHE A 305 -4.25 -15.37 12.00
C PHE A 305 -4.71 -16.50 11.07
N GLY A 306 -5.51 -17.45 11.57
CA GLY A 306 -6.07 -18.54 10.77
C GLY A 306 -6.99 -18.03 9.65
N GLU A 307 -7.87 -17.08 9.95
CA GLU A 307 -8.74 -16.46 8.94
C GLU A 307 -7.95 -15.68 7.89
N LEU A 308 -6.96 -14.89 8.31
CA LEU A 308 -6.09 -14.13 7.41
C LEU A 308 -5.29 -15.06 6.49
N ALA A 309 -4.78 -16.18 7.00
CA ALA A 309 -4.10 -17.20 6.21
C ALA A 309 -5.01 -17.80 5.13
N ALA A 310 -6.27 -18.12 5.48
CA ALA A 310 -7.24 -18.66 4.52
C ALA A 310 -7.57 -17.66 3.39
N ARG A 311 -7.71 -16.37 3.73
CA ARG A 311 -7.93 -15.30 2.75
C ARG A 311 -6.73 -15.15 1.82
N ASN A 312 -5.52 -15.08 2.37
CA ASN A 312 -4.29 -14.96 1.58
C ASN A 312 -4.08 -16.17 0.65
N ALA A 313 -4.35 -17.39 1.13
CA ALA A 313 -4.30 -18.60 0.30
C ALA A 313 -5.32 -18.58 -0.84
N THR A 314 -6.48 -17.94 -0.64
CA THR A 314 -7.49 -17.77 -1.69
C THR A 314 -7.04 -16.77 -2.74
N THR A 315 -6.49 -15.62 -2.32
CA THR A 315 -5.91 -14.62 -3.23
C THR A 315 -4.78 -15.21 -4.07
N ALA A 316 -3.86 -15.94 -3.46
CA ALA A 316 -2.74 -16.59 -4.16
C ALA A 316 -3.19 -17.65 -5.19
N ARG A 317 -4.33 -18.30 -4.96
CA ARG A 317 -4.93 -19.25 -5.92
C ARG A 317 -5.63 -18.54 -7.07
N SER A 318 -6.30 -17.42 -6.81
CA SER A 318 -6.98 -16.63 -7.85
C SER A 318 -6.01 -16.03 -8.87
N SER A 319 -4.78 -15.69 -8.47
CA SER A 319 -3.75 -15.21 -9.39
C SER A 319 -3.12 -16.31 -10.27
N ARG A 320 -3.39 -17.60 -9.96
CA ARG A 320 -2.92 -18.75 -10.76
C ARG A 320 -3.97 -19.28 -11.75
N GLN A 321 -5.18 -18.72 -11.79
CA GLN A 321 -6.27 -19.18 -12.67
C GLN A 321 -6.15 -18.62 -14.11
N GLN A 322 -5.07 -18.94 -14.80
CA GLN A 322 -5.20 -19.37 -16.19
C GLN A 322 -4.72 -20.82 -16.21
N GLY A 323 -5.67 -21.76 -16.31
CA GLY A 323 -5.32 -23.17 -16.51
C GLY A 323 -4.40 -23.29 -17.74
N VAL A 324 -3.56 -24.31 -17.76
CA VAL A 324 -2.72 -24.63 -18.92
C VAL A 324 -3.09 -26.01 -19.44
N LEU A 325 -3.12 -26.18 -20.76
CA LEU A 325 -3.23 -27.49 -21.40
C LEU A 325 -1.82 -28.03 -21.62
N VAL A 326 -1.46 -29.08 -20.88
CA VAL A 326 -0.17 -29.75 -20.99
C VAL A 326 -0.36 -31.10 -21.68
N VAL A 327 0.39 -31.35 -22.74
CA VAL A 327 0.29 -32.60 -23.50
C VAL A 327 1.64 -33.31 -23.49
N ILE A 328 1.68 -34.46 -22.80
CA ILE A 328 2.86 -35.33 -22.70
C ILE A 328 2.76 -36.37 -23.82
N SER A 329 3.71 -36.29 -24.75
CA SER A 329 3.76 -37.05 -26.00
C SER A 329 5.01 -37.92 -26.10
N GLY A 330 5.04 -38.85 -27.05
CA GLY A 330 6.17 -39.79 -27.23
C GLY A 330 5.72 -41.22 -27.52
N LEU A 331 6.66 -42.07 -27.93
CA LEU A 331 6.36 -43.46 -28.29
C LEU A 331 5.81 -44.27 -27.10
N PRO A 332 5.04 -45.34 -27.30
CA PRO A 332 4.69 -46.24 -26.21
C PRO A 332 5.94 -46.77 -25.50
N GLY A 333 5.93 -46.92 -24.18
CA GLY A 333 7.08 -47.42 -23.39
C GLY A 333 8.06 -46.36 -22.86
N VAL A 334 7.97 -45.10 -23.31
CA VAL A 334 8.86 -44.01 -22.81
C VAL A 334 8.47 -43.45 -21.44
N GLY A 335 7.38 -43.92 -20.83
CA GLY A 335 6.97 -43.51 -19.48
C GLY A 335 5.95 -42.36 -19.40
N LYS A 336 5.32 -41.96 -20.52
CA LYS A 336 4.34 -40.85 -20.58
C LYS A 336 3.29 -40.87 -19.47
N SER A 337 2.60 -41.99 -19.29
CA SER A 337 1.48 -42.08 -18.35
C SER A 337 1.94 -41.94 -16.91
N ALA A 338 3.10 -42.49 -16.55
CA ALA A 338 3.67 -42.32 -15.21
C ALA A 338 4.11 -40.87 -14.95
N VAL A 339 4.75 -40.23 -15.95
CA VAL A 339 5.14 -38.82 -15.85
C VAL A 339 3.91 -37.91 -15.78
N ALA A 340 2.88 -38.18 -16.57
CA ALA A 340 1.64 -37.41 -16.56
C ALA A 340 0.89 -37.51 -15.24
N ASP A 341 0.80 -38.70 -14.66
CA ASP A 341 0.21 -38.92 -13.35
C ASP A 341 0.99 -38.17 -12.25
N GLU A 342 2.32 -38.27 -12.25
CA GLU A 342 3.15 -37.59 -11.25
C GLU A 342 3.06 -36.05 -11.37
N VAL A 343 3.12 -35.50 -12.59
CA VAL A 343 2.96 -34.05 -12.80
C VAL A 343 1.54 -33.62 -12.42
N ALA A 344 0.51 -34.42 -12.71
CA ALA A 344 -0.87 -34.10 -12.35
C ALA A 344 -1.06 -34.06 -10.84
N ARG A 345 -0.49 -35.05 -10.14
CA ARG A 345 -0.48 -35.13 -8.68
C ARG A 345 0.21 -33.93 -8.05
N MET A 346 1.37 -33.52 -8.58
CA MET A 346 2.10 -32.36 -8.07
C MET A 346 1.37 -31.02 -8.30
N LEU A 347 0.70 -30.85 -9.44
CA LEU A 347 -0.05 -29.64 -9.77
C LEU A 347 -1.48 -29.60 -9.23
N GLY A 348 -2.02 -30.73 -8.75
CA GLY A 348 -3.46 -30.89 -8.52
C GLY A 348 -4.27 -30.73 -9.81
N ALA A 349 -3.70 -31.15 -10.95
CA ALA A 349 -4.29 -31.02 -12.28
C ALA A 349 -5.19 -32.20 -12.64
N VAL A 350 -6.02 -32.03 -13.66
CA VAL A 350 -6.85 -33.10 -14.22
C VAL A 350 -6.01 -33.91 -15.20
N HIS A 351 -5.85 -35.21 -14.95
CA HIS A 351 -5.16 -36.13 -15.86
C HIS A 351 -6.15 -36.85 -16.77
N LEU A 352 -5.93 -36.80 -18.09
CA LEU A 352 -6.73 -37.49 -19.10
C LEU A 352 -5.83 -38.33 -20.02
N SER A 353 -5.97 -39.65 -19.96
CA SER A 353 -5.20 -40.58 -20.80
C SER A 353 -6.02 -41.07 -21.99
N ILE A 354 -5.42 -41.05 -23.18
CA ILE A 354 -6.03 -41.64 -24.38
C ILE A 354 -6.24 -43.13 -24.20
N ASP A 355 -5.23 -43.86 -23.68
CA ASP A 355 -5.28 -45.31 -23.52
C ASP A 355 -6.45 -45.73 -22.61
N SER A 356 -6.71 -44.98 -21.52
CA SER A 356 -7.81 -45.26 -20.59
C SER A 356 -9.19 -45.05 -21.23
N VAL A 357 -9.33 -44.05 -22.11
CA VAL A 357 -10.60 -43.80 -22.81
C VAL A 357 -10.79 -44.80 -23.94
N GLU A 358 -9.73 -45.15 -24.68
CA GLU A 358 -9.78 -46.18 -25.71
C GLU A 358 -10.17 -47.55 -25.11
N GLU A 359 -9.59 -47.92 -23.97
CA GLU A 359 -10.00 -49.12 -23.22
C GLU A 359 -11.50 -49.13 -22.91
N ALA A 360 -12.03 -48.02 -22.42
CA ALA A 360 -13.46 -47.91 -22.11
C ALA A 360 -14.34 -48.01 -23.37
N LEU A 361 -13.90 -47.47 -24.50
CA LEU A 361 -14.61 -47.59 -25.78
C LEU A 361 -14.62 -49.04 -26.28
N LEU A 362 -13.49 -49.74 -26.22
CA LEU A 362 -13.41 -51.15 -26.62
C LEU A 362 -14.22 -52.06 -25.70
N ALA A 363 -14.25 -51.78 -24.39
CA ALA A 363 -15.08 -52.49 -23.43
C ALA A 363 -16.58 -52.38 -23.74
N CYS A 364 -17.01 -51.29 -24.38
CA CYS A 364 -18.38 -51.09 -24.87
C CYS A 364 -18.69 -51.84 -26.19
N GLY A 365 -17.73 -52.61 -26.73
CA GLY A 365 -17.91 -53.41 -27.94
C GLY A 365 -17.55 -52.70 -29.25
N LEU A 366 -16.91 -51.53 -29.19
CA LEU A 366 -16.35 -50.91 -30.39
C LEU A 366 -15.19 -51.76 -30.93
N GLN A 367 -15.07 -51.81 -32.26
CA GLN A 367 -14.00 -52.60 -32.89
C GLN A 367 -12.65 -51.87 -32.77
N PRO A 368 -11.55 -52.58 -32.46
CA PRO A 368 -10.22 -52.01 -32.52
C PRO A 368 -9.91 -51.45 -33.90
N GLY A 369 -9.30 -50.27 -33.96
CA GLY A 369 -8.91 -49.67 -35.23
C GLY A 369 -8.81 -48.15 -35.19
N TRP A 370 -8.44 -47.57 -36.32
CA TRP A 370 -8.18 -46.14 -36.46
C TRP A 370 -9.37 -45.27 -36.01
N THR A 371 -10.60 -45.64 -36.38
CA THR A 371 -11.82 -44.91 -36.00
C THR A 371 -12.02 -44.83 -34.49
N THR A 372 -11.76 -45.92 -33.77
CA THR A 372 -11.89 -45.97 -32.30
C THR A 372 -10.79 -45.14 -31.63
N GLY A 373 -9.57 -45.18 -32.17
CA GLY A 373 -8.48 -44.29 -31.74
C GLY A 373 -8.85 -42.81 -31.92
N VAL A 374 -9.36 -42.41 -33.08
CA VAL A 374 -9.81 -41.02 -33.32
C VAL A 374 -10.94 -40.63 -32.36
N ALA A 375 -11.90 -41.52 -32.11
CA ALA A 375 -12.97 -41.29 -31.16
C ALA A 375 -12.45 -41.07 -29.72
N ALA A 376 -11.42 -41.80 -29.30
CA ALA A 376 -10.78 -41.60 -28.00
C ALA A 376 -10.13 -40.20 -27.89
N TYR A 377 -9.41 -39.76 -28.92
CA TYR A 377 -8.83 -38.41 -28.98
C TYR A 377 -9.89 -37.32 -28.89
N GLU A 378 -10.99 -37.44 -29.64
CA GLU A 378 -12.09 -36.46 -29.63
C GLU A 378 -12.84 -36.44 -28.28
N ALA A 379 -13.06 -37.60 -27.67
CA ALA A 379 -13.66 -37.69 -26.34
C ALA A 379 -12.79 -37.03 -25.27
N VAL A 380 -11.48 -37.28 -25.28
CA VAL A 380 -10.53 -36.64 -24.36
C VAL A 380 -10.43 -35.13 -24.62
N ARG A 381 -10.43 -34.69 -25.89
CA ARG A 381 -10.47 -33.27 -26.25
C ARG A 381 -11.67 -32.57 -25.63
N ALA A 382 -12.87 -33.15 -25.77
CA ALA A 382 -14.10 -32.57 -25.21
C ALA A 382 -14.04 -32.48 -23.67
N ALA A 383 -13.53 -33.51 -23.00
CA ALA A 383 -13.35 -33.51 -21.55
C ALA A 383 -12.30 -32.47 -21.09
N ALA A 384 -11.21 -32.32 -21.86
CA ALA A 384 -10.19 -31.31 -21.61
C ALA A 384 -10.80 -29.90 -21.71
N GLU A 385 -11.53 -29.59 -22.79
CA GLU A 385 -12.16 -28.27 -22.97
C GLU A 385 -13.11 -27.90 -21.84
N GLN A 386 -13.89 -28.84 -21.32
CA GLN A 386 -14.77 -28.59 -20.18
C GLN A 386 -13.98 -28.18 -18.93
N ASN A 387 -12.88 -28.87 -18.64
CA ASN A 387 -12.05 -28.57 -17.47
C ASN A 387 -11.26 -27.27 -17.63
N LEU A 388 -10.76 -26.98 -18.83
CA LEU A 388 -10.05 -25.74 -19.14
C LEU A 388 -10.97 -24.52 -18.99
N ARG A 389 -12.24 -24.60 -19.43
CA ARG A 389 -13.23 -23.52 -19.21
C ARG A 389 -13.54 -23.25 -17.74
N LEU A 390 -13.32 -24.24 -16.86
CA LEU A 390 -13.42 -24.10 -15.40
C LEU A 390 -12.13 -23.55 -14.76
N GLY A 391 -11.13 -23.16 -15.57
CA GLY A 391 -9.85 -22.64 -15.11
C GLY A 391 -8.91 -23.70 -14.54
N ARG A 392 -9.15 -24.99 -14.80
CA ARG A 392 -8.29 -26.09 -14.34
C ARG A 392 -7.13 -26.31 -15.30
N THR A 393 -5.98 -26.68 -14.76
CA THR A 393 -4.89 -27.26 -15.56
C THR A 393 -5.26 -28.68 -15.97
N VAL A 394 -5.05 -29.01 -17.24
CA VAL A 394 -5.32 -30.34 -17.79
C VAL A 394 -4.02 -30.92 -18.34
N ILE A 395 -3.72 -32.15 -17.93
CA ILE A 395 -2.59 -32.93 -18.42
C ILE A 395 -3.14 -34.08 -19.26
N VAL A 396 -2.70 -34.15 -20.50
CA VAL A 396 -3.05 -35.22 -21.43
C VAL A 396 -1.81 -36.08 -21.68
N ASP A 397 -1.92 -37.40 -21.57
CA ASP A 397 -0.92 -38.32 -22.13
C ASP A 397 -1.46 -39.03 -23.38
N ALA A 398 -0.72 -38.89 -24.48
CA ALA A 398 -1.10 -39.39 -25.79
C ALA A 398 0.16 -39.69 -26.62
N VAL A 399 0.03 -40.50 -27.70
CA VAL A 399 1.19 -40.78 -28.57
C VAL A 399 1.49 -39.61 -29.51
N ASN A 400 0.46 -38.99 -30.09
CA ASN A 400 0.57 -37.83 -31.00
C ASN A 400 1.55 -38.05 -32.18
N ASP A 401 1.46 -39.22 -32.80
CA ASP A 401 2.31 -39.68 -33.92
C ASP A 401 1.97 -39.07 -35.28
N SER A 402 0.85 -38.35 -35.39
CA SER A 402 0.40 -37.71 -36.63
C SER A 402 -0.05 -36.27 -36.39
N GLU A 403 -0.01 -35.44 -37.44
CA GLU A 403 -0.42 -34.04 -37.35
C GLU A 403 -1.90 -33.87 -36.98
N PRO A 404 -2.86 -34.68 -37.48
CA PRO A 404 -4.24 -34.64 -37.00
C PRO A 404 -4.38 -34.91 -35.50
N ALA A 405 -3.59 -35.84 -34.94
CA ALA A 405 -3.60 -36.13 -33.50
C ALA A 405 -3.09 -34.93 -32.68
N ARG A 406 -2.04 -34.25 -33.16
CA ARG A 406 -1.51 -33.02 -32.54
C ARG A 406 -2.49 -31.85 -32.65
N ASP A 407 -3.20 -31.74 -33.78
CA ASP A 407 -4.15 -30.67 -34.03
C ASP A 407 -5.35 -30.68 -33.09
N THR A 408 -5.78 -31.85 -32.65
CA THR A 408 -6.80 -32.03 -31.61
C THR A 408 -6.56 -31.13 -30.39
N TRP A 409 -5.32 -31.03 -29.91
CA TRP A 409 -4.99 -30.23 -28.72
C TRP A 409 -4.87 -28.74 -29.03
N ARG A 410 -4.41 -28.37 -30.22
CA ARG A 410 -4.41 -26.97 -30.68
C ARG A 410 -5.84 -26.44 -30.83
N ARG A 411 -6.77 -27.26 -31.35
CA ARG A 411 -8.19 -26.91 -31.39
C ARG A 411 -8.77 -26.71 -29.99
N ALA A 412 -8.45 -27.56 -29.02
CA ALA A 412 -8.89 -27.38 -27.63
C ALA A 412 -8.36 -26.08 -27.00
N SER A 413 -7.07 -25.79 -27.20
CA SER A 413 -6.43 -24.56 -26.74
C SER A 413 -7.08 -23.32 -27.37
N ALA A 414 -7.26 -23.31 -28.68
CA ALA A 414 -7.92 -22.21 -29.41
C ALA A 414 -9.38 -22.00 -28.96
N ALA A 415 -10.13 -23.08 -28.76
CA ALA A 415 -11.53 -23.03 -28.33
C ALA A 415 -11.71 -22.48 -26.90
N THR A 416 -10.66 -22.54 -26.07
CA THR A 416 -10.72 -22.16 -24.65
C THR A 416 -9.85 -20.94 -24.30
N GLY A 417 -9.05 -20.45 -25.24
CA GLY A 417 -8.07 -19.38 -25.00
C GLY A 417 -6.97 -19.76 -24.00
N THR A 418 -6.78 -21.07 -23.77
CA THR A 418 -5.86 -21.59 -22.76
C THR A 418 -4.49 -21.87 -23.41
N PRO A 419 -3.36 -21.47 -22.79
CA PRO A 419 -2.03 -21.82 -23.28
C PRO A 419 -1.85 -23.34 -23.45
N LEU A 420 -1.19 -23.74 -24.54
CA LEU A 420 -0.87 -25.14 -24.85
C LEU A 420 0.65 -25.38 -24.76
N ARG A 421 1.05 -26.46 -24.10
CA ARG A 421 2.44 -26.89 -23.98
C ARG A 421 2.59 -28.36 -24.35
N PHE A 422 3.41 -28.65 -25.35
CA PHE A 422 3.81 -30.00 -25.72
C PHE A 422 5.15 -30.37 -25.08
N PHE A 423 5.16 -31.48 -24.34
CA PHE A 423 6.37 -32.13 -23.87
C PHE A 423 6.50 -33.49 -24.54
N VAL A 424 7.57 -33.68 -25.32
CA VAL A 424 7.84 -34.92 -26.05
C VAL A 424 8.90 -35.69 -25.29
N LEU A 425 8.52 -36.83 -24.73
CA LEU A 425 9.42 -37.73 -24.03
C LEU A 425 10.13 -38.63 -25.05
N ASP A 426 11.46 -38.52 -25.07
CA ASP A 426 12.33 -39.32 -25.92
C ASP A 426 13.18 -40.24 -25.04
N LEU A 427 13.37 -41.49 -25.47
CA LEU A 427 14.26 -42.46 -24.82
C LEU A 427 15.27 -42.97 -25.85
N ALA A 428 16.47 -42.40 -25.83
CA ALA A 428 17.51 -42.70 -26.84
C ALA A 428 18.06 -44.13 -26.72
N ASP A 429 18.10 -44.69 -25.51
CA ASP A 429 18.56 -46.06 -25.29
C ASP A 429 17.50 -47.06 -25.79
N THR A 430 17.75 -47.59 -26.99
CA THR A 430 16.90 -48.56 -27.66
C THR A 430 16.80 -49.89 -26.91
N ALA A 431 17.85 -50.31 -26.19
CA ALA A 431 17.86 -51.55 -25.43
C ALA A 431 16.98 -51.41 -24.16
N GLU A 432 17.05 -50.25 -23.49
CA GLU A 432 16.17 -49.91 -22.38
C GLU A 432 14.71 -49.75 -22.84
N HIS A 433 14.47 -49.08 -23.97
CA HIS A 433 13.11 -48.93 -24.52
C HIS A 433 12.48 -50.29 -24.82
N ARG A 434 13.24 -51.19 -25.46
CA ARG A 434 12.81 -52.56 -25.72
C ARG A 434 12.52 -53.33 -24.44
N ARG A 435 13.40 -53.26 -23.44
CA ARG A 435 13.22 -53.90 -22.12
C ARG A 435 11.93 -53.43 -21.44
N ARG A 436 11.65 -52.13 -21.45
CA ARG A 436 10.43 -51.54 -20.87
C ARG A 436 9.16 -52.01 -21.57
N ILE A 437 9.21 -52.27 -22.88
CA ILE A 437 8.07 -52.79 -23.65
C ILE A 437 7.88 -54.29 -23.39
N GLU A 438 8.94 -55.09 -23.44
CA GLU A 438 8.87 -56.54 -23.23
C GLU A 438 8.48 -56.91 -21.80
N GLY A 439 8.82 -56.08 -20.81
CA GLY A 439 8.39 -56.21 -19.42
C GLY A 439 7.10 -55.47 -19.07
N ARG A 440 6.39 -54.88 -20.05
CA ARG A 440 5.22 -54.03 -19.80
C ARG A 440 3.97 -54.86 -19.51
N ALA A 441 3.24 -54.49 -18.46
CA ALA A 441 1.87 -54.93 -18.23
C ALA A 441 1.05 -53.77 -17.64
N ARG A 442 0.26 -53.09 -18.46
CA ARG A 442 -0.61 -51.98 -18.02
C ARG A 442 -1.88 -52.44 -17.30
N GLY A 443 -2.23 -53.72 -17.40
CA GLY A 443 -3.48 -54.25 -16.83
C GLY A 443 -4.75 -53.81 -17.56
N LEU A 444 -4.63 -53.39 -18.82
CA LEU A 444 -5.77 -53.11 -19.72
C LEU A 444 -6.25 -54.44 -20.34
N ALA A 445 -7.56 -54.64 -20.42
CA ALA A 445 -8.17 -55.89 -20.87
C ALA A 445 -8.40 -55.91 -22.38
N HIS A 446 -8.61 -54.74 -23.01
CA HIS A 446 -9.00 -54.63 -24.41
C HIS A 446 -7.95 -53.92 -25.29
N VAL A 447 -7.16 -53.00 -24.72
CA VAL A 447 -6.01 -52.38 -25.39
C VAL A 447 -4.79 -53.29 -25.23
N GLY A 448 -4.39 -53.95 -26.32
CA GLY A 448 -3.23 -54.83 -26.34
C GLY A 448 -1.90 -54.13 -26.03
N GLU A 449 -0.92 -54.89 -25.53
CA GLU A 449 0.45 -54.41 -25.39
C GLU A 449 1.17 -54.48 -26.75
N PRO A 450 1.79 -53.37 -27.21
CA PRO A 450 2.48 -53.36 -28.50
C PRO A 450 3.76 -54.20 -28.43
N SER A 451 4.04 -54.95 -29.50
CA SER A 451 5.32 -55.64 -29.68
C SER A 451 6.43 -54.66 -30.02
N TRP A 452 7.70 -55.07 -29.86
CA TRP A 452 8.84 -54.26 -30.30
C TRP A 452 8.80 -53.93 -31.81
N SER A 453 8.30 -54.85 -32.63
CA SER A 453 8.07 -54.60 -34.06
C SER A 453 7.05 -53.49 -34.30
N ASP A 454 5.96 -53.44 -33.51
CA ASP A 454 4.94 -52.40 -33.63
C ASP A 454 5.52 -51.03 -33.27
N ILE A 455 6.36 -50.97 -32.23
CA ILE A 455 7.05 -49.72 -31.84
C ILE A 455 7.97 -49.23 -32.95
N ARG A 456 8.74 -50.13 -33.58
CA ARG A 456 9.64 -49.75 -34.68
C ARG A 456 8.85 -49.25 -35.89
N SER A 457 7.83 -49.99 -36.33
CA SER A 457 6.98 -49.57 -37.44
C SER A 457 6.27 -48.24 -37.16
N ARG A 458 5.85 -48.01 -35.91
CA ARG A 458 5.22 -46.75 -35.49
C ARG A 458 6.21 -45.60 -35.38
N SER A 459 7.47 -45.87 -35.01
CA SER A 459 8.55 -44.88 -35.02
C SER A 459 8.92 -44.45 -36.44
N GLU A 460 8.90 -45.37 -37.41
CA GLU A 460 9.14 -45.08 -38.83
C GLU A 460 7.99 -44.26 -39.43
N ALA A 461 6.75 -44.52 -39.00
CA ALA A 461 5.56 -43.77 -39.41
C ALA A 461 5.33 -42.48 -38.59
N PHE A 462 6.18 -42.16 -37.62
CA PHE A 462 6.01 -41.00 -36.74
C PHE A 462 6.27 -39.71 -37.53
N GLU A 463 5.23 -38.90 -37.73
CA GLU A 463 5.36 -37.67 -38.50
C GLU A 463 6.22 -36.62 -37.77
N PRO A 464 7.12 -35.91 -38.48
CA PRO A 464 7.96 -34.87 -37.88
C PRO A 464 7.13 -33.81 -37.12
N TRP A 465 7.61 -33.42 -35.94
CA TRP A 465 6.96 -32.40 -35.12
C TRP A 465 7.02 -31.02 -35.79
N GLN A 466 5.85 -30.40 -35.96
CA GLN A 466 5.72 -29.03 -36.45
C GLN A 466 5.25 -28.11 -35.30
N GLY A 467 5.91 -26.98 -35.12
CA GLY A 467 5.56 -25.98 -34.11
C GLY A 467 6.26 -26.14 -32.74
N PRO A 468 5.86 -25.33 -31.74
CA PRO A 468 6.52 -25.26 -30.45
C PRO A 468 6.31 -26.54 -29.64
N HIS A 469 7.41 -27.20 -29.29
CA HIS A 469 7.41 -28.38 -28.43
C HIS A 469 8.74 -28.46 -27.69
N GLU A 470 8.74 -29.16 -26.58
CA GLU A 470 9.93 -29.34 -25.76
C GLU A 470 10.25 -30.81 -25.61
N ARG A 471 11.48 -31.19 -25.94
CA ARG A 471 11.95 -32.57 -25.76
C ARG A 471 12.52 -32.76 -24.37
N ILE A 472 12.19 -33.89 -23.77
CA ILE A 472 12.69 -34.31 -22.46
C ILE A 472 13.20 -35.74 -22.56
N ASP A 473 14.42 -35.95 -22.08
CA ASP A 473 15.00 -37.28 -21.97
C ASP A 473 14.31 -38.08 -20.85
N ALA A 474 13.72 -39.20 -21.22
CA ALA A 474 13.02 -40.12 -20.32
C ALA A 474 13.94 -41.19 -19.69
N SER A 475 15.26 -41.07 -19.86
CA SER A 475 16.26 -41.92 -19.20
C SER A 475 16.39 -41.64 -17.70
N ALA A 476 16.07 -40.41 -17.27
CA ALA A 476 16.14 -39.99 -15.88
C ALA A 476 15.03 -40.61 -15.00
N THR A 477 15.16 -40.45 -13.68
CA THR A 477 14.12 -40.90 -12.74
C THR A 477 12.80 -40.16 -12.97
N LEU A 478 11.67 -40.81 -12.67
CA LEU A 478 10.33 -40.23 -12.79
C LEU A 478 10.22 -38.85 -12.12
N ALA A 479 10.74 -38.73 -10.89
CA ALA A 479 10.72 -37.48 -10.13
C ALA A 479 11.55 -36.37 -10.81
N ALA A 480 12.71 -36.70 -11.40
CA ALA A 480 13.55 -35.73 -12.09
C ALA A 480 12.89 -35.25 -13.40
N VAL A 481 12.26 -36.16 -14.16
CA VAL A 481 11.51 -35.80 -15.38
C VAL A 481 10.31 -34.91 -15.05
N ALA A 482 9.53 -35.28 -14.02
CA ALA A 482 8.40 -34.48 -13.56
C ALA A 482 8.83 -33.08 -13.08
N ALA A 483 9.89 -33.00 -12.27
CA ALA A 483 10.43 -31.72 -11.79
C ALA A 483 10.92 -30.83 -12.94
N SER A 484 11.54 -31.41 -13.97
CA SER A 484 11.96 -30.70 -15.19
C SER A 484 10.75 -30.08 -15.92
N ILE A 485 9.66 -30.84 -16.09
CA ILE A 485 8.42 -30.32 -16.69
C ILE A 485 7.86 -29.15 -15.88
N LEU A 486 7.76 -29.30 -14.56
CA LEU A 486 7.23 -28.26 -13.68
C LEU A 486 8.06 -26.98 -13.74
N HIS A 487 9.39 -27.09 -13.67
CA HIS A 487 10.27 -25.94 -13.76
C HIS A 487 10.05 -25.17 -15.07
N ARG A 488 9.92 -25.87 -16.20
CA ARG A 488 9.70 -25.23 -17.51
C ARG A 488 8.30 -24.66 -17.68
N LEU A 489 7.31 -25.16 -16.94
CA LEU A 489 5.98 -24.54 -16.86
C LEU A 489 6.04 -23.21 -16.08
N GLU A 490 6.88 -23.11 -15.05
CA GLU A 490 7.04 -21.91 -14.21
C GLU A 490 7.89 -20.82 -14.87
N THR A 491 8.96 -21.18 -15.59
CA THR A 491 9.91 -20.21 -16.18
C THR A 491 9.48 -19.63 -17.52
N ALA A 492 8.38 -20.13 -18.10
CA ALA A 492 7.89 -19.62 -19.37
C ALA A 492 7.10 -18.32 -19.14
N GLU A 493 7.67 -17.19 -19.54
CA GLU A 493 6.94 -15.91 -19.61
C GLU A 493 5.66 -16.06 -20.45
N PRO A 494 4.57 -15.36 -20.08
CA PRO A 494 3.37 -15.31 -20.89
C PRO A 494 3.69 -14.60 -22.20
N ARG A 495 4.01 -15.35 -23.24
CA ARG A 495 4.03 -14.84 -24.60
C ARG A 495 2.58 -14.60 -25.03
N THR A 496 2.08 -13.38 -24.79
CA THR A 496 0.88 -12.85 -25.44
C THR A 496 1.02 -12.98 -26.97
N PRO A 497 -0.07 -13.30 -27.68
CA PRO A 497 -0.07 -13.49 -29.14
C PRO A 497 0.37 -12.26 -29.92
#